data_AF-A0AA47P442-F1
#
_entry.id   AF-A0AA47P442-F1
#
_cell.length_a   1.000
_cell.length_b   1.000
_cell.length_c   1.000
_cell.angle_alpha   90.00
_cell.angle_beta   90.00
_cell.angle_gamma   90.00
#
_symmetry.space_group_name_H-M   'P 1'
#
loop_
_entity.id
_entity.type
_entity.pdbx_description
1 polymer ?
#
loop_
_entity_poly.entity_id
_entity_poly.type
_entity_poly.pdbx_seq_one_letter_code
_entity_poly.pdbx_strand_id
1 'polypeptide(L)'
;MKTLVQTRSGARGQDHTEGEGRCEVVEYTLVSWRMVLLLLLLLVVLLVLLLVVLVVVLVVVLLVLVVVLLVVLVLLLVVVVLLVVLLVVVLLLVVVLLLLLVVVLVLVLVVVLVVVVLLLVVVVVLLVVVVVLVVVLLVVVVLVVLVLVRRMEEQGLSLWIYVGVLTVMLVGALQRALPPHISSEPALVAWLWAFWPSTLLLLTLTLVLAWWLVSTRTSQTTLLAPEGRAICITGCDSGFGKAAAKRLDALGFKVFATVMDLSGEGAMELRSACSSKLNLLQVDITQPQQIQHMLLAIKTELGLKGLWGLVNNAGVCVNFGDAELSLMSTYRGCMEVNFFGSLSITKTLLPLLRQTRGRIVTISSPAGDQPFPCLAAYGASKAALNLLINTLRHELEPWGVQVSTILPSSYRTGQSSNKEYWRRQQDHLLHNLCPALLEDYGEDYLAETRDLFQDHARNAAEDLSPVVDAIVQALLSPQPRVRYYAGPGVGFMYFISSYLPYRFSDTFLQKIFVKKKLMPQALRRQSGLGLHAIINNNNNNDEKKSEQ
;
A
#
# COMPACT_ATOMS: atom_id res chain seq x y z
N MET A 1 43.24 -64.21 21.17
CA MET A 1 44.24 -65.18 20.65
C MET A 1 45.64 -64.61 20.94
N LYS A 2 46.62 -65.25 21.61
CA LYS A 2 47.00 -66.69 21.73
C LYS A 2 47.25 -67.32 20.35
N THR A 3 48.38 -67.97 20.00
CA THR A 3 49.41 -68.60 20.87
C THR A 3 50.68 -69.05 20.08
N LEU A 4 51.85 -69.08 20.76
CA LEU A 4 52.93 -70.13 20.75
C LEU A 4 53.71 -70.57 19.47
N VAL A 5 54.77 -71.37 19.73
CA VAL A 5 55.55 -72.30 18.85
C VAL A 5 56.56 -71.62 17.88
N GLN A 6 57.90 -71.81 17.97
CA GLN A 6 58.81 -72.99 17.93
C GLN A 6 59.09 -73.53 16.48
N THR A 7 60.26 -74.04 16.05
CA THR A 7 61.66 -74.19 16.57
C THR A 7 62.64 -74.74 15.49
N ARG A 8 63.97 -74.54 15.67
CA ARG A 8 65.11 -75.45 15.31
C ARG A 8 65.43 -75.71 13.80
N SER A 9 66.63 -76.18 13.38
CA SER A 9 67.98 -76.31 14.00
C SER A 9 69.10 -76.73 13.01
N GLY A 10 70.37 -76.35 13.27
CA GLY A 10 71.62 -76.93 12.72
C GLY A 10 72.71 -75.85 12.50
N ALA A 11 73.88 -75.76 13.17
CA ALA A 11 74.96 -76.72 13.57
C ALA A 11 75.95 -77.04 12.41
N ARG A 12 77.29 -77.01 12.55
CA ARG A 12 78.23 -76.69 13.67
C ARG A 12 79.68 -76.52 13.13
N GLY A 13 80.53 -75.70 13.79
CA GLY A 13 82.02 -75.67 13.67
C GLY A 13 82.56 -74.23 13.51
N GLN A 14 83.44 -73.64 14.35
CA GLN A 14 84.77 -74.01 14.93
C GLN A 14 85.96 -73.79 13.97
N ASP A 15 87.14 -73.28 14.39
CA ASP A 15 87.52 -72.41 15.54
C ASP A 15 88.95 -71.81 15.33
N HIS A 16 89.53 -71.14 16.34
CA HIS A 16 90.77 -70.34 16.32
C HIS A 16 92.17 -71.04 16.19
N THR A 17 93.16 -70.25 15.72
CA THR A 17 94.62 -70.11 16.11
C THR A 17 95.79 -71.03 15.62
N GLU A 18 96.84 -70.36 15.09
CA GLU A 18 98.33 -70.50 15.26
C GLU A 18 99.22 -71.65 14.65
N GLY A 19 100.46 -71.32 14.21
CA GLY A 19 101.60 -72.24 13.93
C GLY A 19 102.56 -71.94 12.74
N GLU A 20 103.90 -72.13 12.85
CA GLU A 20 104.97 -71.83 11.84
C GLU A 20 105.69 -73.08 11.20
N GLY A 21 106.44 -72.94 10.08
CA GLY A 21 107.31 -73.98 9.43
C GLY A 21 108.02 -73.58 8.09
N ARG A 22 109.06 -74.31 7.56
CA ARG A 22 109.96 -73.80 6.45
C ARG A 22 110.79 -74.81 5.55
N CYS A 23 111.03 -74.46 4.25
CA CYS A 23 112.21 -74.66 3.31
C CYS A 23 112.51 -75.86 2.28
N GLU A 24 112.76 -75.48 0.98
CA GLU A 24 113.89 -75.81 -0.01
C GLU A 24 113.78 -76.69 -1.35
N VAL A 25 114.87 -76.86 -2.17
CA VAL A 25 114.92 -76.91 -3.71
C VAL A 25 116.07 -77.79 -4.37
N VAL A 26 116.05 -78.19 -5.70
CA VAL A 26 117.19 -78.33 -6.74
C VAL A 26 116.82 -78.97 -8.16
N GLU A 27 117.61 -78.74 -9.26
CA GLU A 27 117.35 -78.92 -10.76
C GLU A 27 118.15 -80.09 -11.50
N TYR A 28 118.44 -80.31 -12.84
CA TYR A 28 118.47 -79.60 -14.19
C TYR A 28 118.67 -80.54 -15.46
N THR A 29 118.33 -80.15 -16.74
CA THR A 29 119.06 -80.32 -18.09
C THR A 29 118.17 -80.20 -19.40
N LEU A 30 118.73 -80.04 -20.63
CA LEU A 30 118.06 -79.40 -21.80
C LEU A 30 118.49 -79.80 -23.26
N VAL A 31 117.60 -79.69 -24.29
CA VAL A 31 117.93 -79.16 -25.67
C VAL A 31 116.73 -78.94 -26.65
N SER A 32 115.66 -79.76 -26.65
CA SER A 32 114.64 -79.83 -27.74
C SER A 32 113.70 -78.60 -27.95
N TRP A 33 113.97 -77.45 -27.32
CA TRP A 33 112.93 -76.48 -26.98
C TRP A 33 112.53 -75.47 -28.07
N ARG A 34 113.38 -75.17 -29.06
CA ARG A 34 113.14 -74.04 -30.00
C ARG A 34 111.91 -74.21 -30.91
N MET A 35 111.67 -75.41 -31.44
CA MET A 35 110.47 -75.69 -32.28
C MET A 35 109.18 -75.63 -31.46
N VAL A 36 109.21 -76.16 -30.23
CA VAL A 36 108.09 -76.15 -29.29
C VAL A 36 107.72 -74.71 -28.93
N LEU A 37 108.71 -73.84 -28.69
CA LEU A 37 108.50 -72.43 -28.36
C LEU A 37 107.82 -71.65 -29.49
N LEU A 38 108.21 -71.89 -30.75
CA LEU A 38 107.59 -71.24 -31.92
C LEU A 38 106.14 -71.71 -32.15
N LEU A 39 105.87 -73.01 -32.00
CA LEU A 39 104.51 -73.55 -32.10
C LEU A 39 103.61 -73.04 -30.96
N LEU A 40 104.11 -72.94 -29.73
CA LEU A 40 103.39 -72.34 -28.60
C LEU A 40 103.10 -70.86 -28.83
N LEU A 41 104.07 -70.07 -29.31
CA LEU A 41 103.86 -68.66 -29.65
C LEU A 41 102.79 -68.48 -30.72
N LEU A 42 102.83 -69.29 -31.79
CA LEU A 42 101.86 -69.21 -32.88
C LEU A 42 100.46 -69.68 -32.44
N LEU A 43 100.38 -70.69 -31.57
CA LEU A 43 99.13 -71.12 -30.93
C LEU A 43 98.54 -70.02 -30.03
N VAL A 44 99.37 -69.35 -29.21
CA VAL A 44 98.95 -68.24 -28.35
C VAL A 44 98.45 -67.05 -29.16
N VAL A 45 99.15 -66.68 -30.24
CA VAL A 45 98.69 -65.61 -31.16
C VAL A 45 97.35 -65.98 -31.80
N LEU A 46 97.17 -67.25 -32.22
CA LEU A 46 95.90 -67.72 -32.78
C LEU A 46 94.77 -67.68 -31.74
N LEU A 47 95.04 -68.05 -30.48
CA LEU A 47 94.10 -68.01 -29.36
C LEU A 47 93.70 -66.58 -28.98
N VAL A 48 94.64 -65.64 -28.98
CA VAL A 48 94.38 -64.21 -28.74
C VAL A 48 93.56 -63.62 -29.90
N LEU A 49 93.87 -63.95 -31.15
CA LEU A 49 93.06 -63.54 -32.30
C LEU A 49 91.63 -64.12 -32.24
N LEU A 50 91.49 -65.39 -31.88
CA LEU A 50 90.18 -66.03 -31.69
C LEU A 50 89.37 -65.35 -30.57
N LEU A 51 90.02 -65.00 -29.45
CA LEU A 51 89.41 -64.27 -28.34
C LEU A 51 88.98 -62.87 -28.74
N VAL A 52 89.81 -62.13 -29.49
CA VAL A 52 89.46 -60.80 -30.02
C VAL A 52 88.28 -60.88 -30.98
N VAL A 53 88.26 -61.86 -31.88
CA VAL A 53 87.10 -62.10 -32.78
C VAL A 53 85.85 -62.43 -31.98
N LEU A 54 85.94 -63.30 -30.95
CA LEU A 54 84.81 -63.65 -30.09
C LEU A 54 84.27 -62.43 -29.33
N VAL A 55 85.14 -61.57 -28.79
CA VAL A 55 84.75 -60.32 -28.11
C VAL A 55 84.11 -59.33 -29.09
N VAL A 56 84.65 -59.17 -30.30
CA VAL A 56 84.05 -58.30 -31.34
C VAL A 56 82.68 -58.82 -31.76
N VAL A 57 82.53 -60.13 -31.97
CA VAL A 57 81.22 -60.75 -32.28
C VAL A 57 80.23 -60.55 -31.11
N LEU A 58 80.66 -60.73 -29.87
CA LEU A 58 79.82 -60.51 -28.68
C LEU A 58 79.37 -59.04 -28.57
N VAL A 59 80.27 -58.08 -28.81
CA VAL A 59 79.95 -56.64 -28.83
C VAL A 59 78.98 -56.28 -29.96
N VAL A 60 79.16 -56.85 -31.16
CA VAL A 60 78.22 -56.66 -32.29
C VAL A 60 76.85 -57.26 -31.98
N VAL A 61 76.78 -58.45 -31.39
CA VAL A 61 75.52 -59.07 -30.95
C VAL A 61 74.83 -58.23 -29.87
N LEU A 62 75.57 -57.70 -28.90
CA LEU A 62 75.04 -56.78 -27.88
C LEU A 62 74.51 -55.48 -28.50
N LEU A 63 75.24 -54.88 -29.44
CA LEU A 63 74.78 -53.68 -30.16
C LEU A 63 73.51 -53.93 -30.97
N VAL A 64 73.44 -55.05 -31.70
CA VAL A 64 72.23 -55.45 -32.43
C VAL A 64 71.06 -55.69 -31.48
N LEU A 65 71.29 -56.35 -30.33
CA LEU A 65 70.26 -56.58 -29.32
C LEU A 65 69.74 -55.26 -28.72
N VAL A 66 70.62 -54.29 -28.44
CA VAL A 66 70.25 -52.94 -27.97
C VAL A 66 69.45 -52.18 -29.03
N VAL A 67 69.85 -52.24 -30.30
CA VAL A 67 69.09 -51.61 -31.41
C VAL A 67 67.70 -52.25 -31.57
N VAL A 68 67.60 -53.58 -31.50
CA VAL A 68 66.31 -54.28 -31.54
C VAL A 68 65.44 -53.90 -30.33
N LEU A 69 66.02 -53.81 -29.13
CA LEU A 69 65.29 -53.39 -27.92
C LEU A 69 64.77 -51.95 -28.04
N LEU A 70 65.56 -51.03 -28.61
CA LEU A 70 65.16 -49.65 -28.89
C LEU A 70 64.04 -49.58 -29.94
N VAL A 71 64.11 -50.36 -31.02
CA VAL A 71 63.04 -50.44 -32.03
C VAL A 71 61.75 -50.98 -31.41
N VAL A 72 61.81 -52.03 -30.58
CA VAL A 72 60.64 -52.55 -29.85
C VAL A 72 60.08 -51.50 -28.89
N LEU A 73 60.92 -50.75 -28.16
CA LEU A 73 60.48 -49.68 -27.28
C LEU A 73 59.78 -48.54 -28.03
N VAL A 74 60.29 -48.14 -29.20
CA VAL A 74 59.67 -47.13 -30.06
C VAL A 74 58.34 -47.63 -30.63
N LEU A 75 58.24 -48.89 -31.06
CA LEU A 75 56.99 -49.49 -31.53
C LEU A 75 55.94 -49.55 -30.41
N LEU A 76 56.33 -49.94 -29.19
CA LEU A 76 55.46 -49.90 -28.01
C LEU A 76 54.98 -48.47 -27.70
N LEU A 77 55.86 -47.47 -27.79
CA LEU A 77 55.49 -46.07 -27.59
C LEU A 77 54.47 -45.60 -28.63
N VAL A 78 54.64 -45.96 -29.90
CA VAL A 78 53.68 -45.66 -30.98
C VAL A 78 52.33 -46.33 -30.73
N VAL A 79 52.30 -47.59 -30.28
CA VAL A 79 51.06 -48.29 -29.89
C VAL A 79 50.36 -47.58 -28.73
N VAL A 80 51.10 -47.15 -27.69
CA VAL A 80 50.54 -46.38 -26.57
C VAL A 80 49.95 -45.05 -27.04
N VAL A 81 50.65 -44.30 -27.92
CA VAL A 81 50.14 -43.05 -28.48
C VAL A 81 48.86 -43.28 -29.30
N LEU A 82 48.81 -44.33 -30.13
CA LEU A 82 47.62 -44.69 -30.90
C LEU A 82 46.43 -45.07 -30.01
N LEU A 83 46.67 -45.80 -28.91
CA LEU A 83 45.64 -46.12 -27.91
C LEU A 83 45.11 -44.88 -27.18
N VAL A 84 45.99 -43.92 -26.84
CA VAL A 84 45.58 -42.64 -26.24
C VAL A 84 44.75 -41.80 -27.22
N VAL A 85 45.16 -41.71 -28.49
CA VAL A 85 44.38 -41.01 -29.53
C VAL A 85 43.02 -41.66 -29.73
N LEU A 86 42.95 -43.00 -29.80
CA LEU A 86 41.68 -43.74 -29.90
C LEU A 86 40.78 -43.48 -28.70
N LEU A 87 41.32 -43.49 -27.48
CA LEU A 87 40.57 -43.18 -26.26
C LEU A 87 39.99 -41.76 -26.28
N VAL A 88 40.77 -40.77 -26.72
CA VAL A 88 40.30 -39.37 -26.86
C VAL A 88 39.17 -39.27 -27.90
N VAL A 89 39.28 -39.95 -29.04
CA VAL A 89 38.22 -39.99 -30.07
C VAL A 89 36.94 -40.63 -29.53
N VAL A 90 37.04 -41.73 -28.78
CA VAL A 90 35.89 -42.38 -28.14
C VAL A 90 35.25 -41.47 -27.08
N LEU A 91 36.04 -40.78 -26.25
CA LEU A 91 35.52 -39.81 -25.28
C LEU A 91 34.80 -38.63 -25.94
N LEU A 92 35.35 -38.09 -27.04
CA LEU A 92 34.69 -37.04 -27.82
C LEU A 92 33.36 -37.51 -28.44
N LEU A 93 33.31 -38.74 -28.97
CA LEU A 93 32.06 -39.34 -29.47
C LEU A 93 31.01 -39.50 -28.36
N VAL A 94 31.40 -39.91 -27.15
CA VAL A 94 30.51 -39.99 -25.99
C VAL A 94 29.99 -38.61 -25.58
N VAL A 95 30.85 -37.58 -25.56
CA VAL A 95 30.42 -36.19 -25.27
C VAL A 95 29.43 -35.68 -26.32
N VAL A 96 29.66 -35.92 -27.61
CA VAL A 96 28.72 -35.55 -28.68
C VAL A 96 27.38 -36.27 -28.52
N LEU A 97 27.39 -37.57 -28.20
CA LEU A 97 26.17 -38.35 -27.98
C LEU A 97 25.38 -37.84 -26.77
N LEU A 98 26.05 -37.47 -25.68
CA LEU A 98 25.43 -36.88 -24.49
C LEU A 98 24.83 -35.49 -24.78
N LEU A 99 25.51 -34.65 -25.58
CA LEU A 99 24.98 -33.35 -26.00
C LEU A 99 23.72 -33.51 -26.88
N LEU A 100 23.72 -34.48 -27.81
CA LEU A 100 22.53 -34.81 -28.61
C LEU A 100 21.37 -35.31 -27.74
N LEU A 101 21.65 -36.15 -26.73
CA LEU A 101 20.64 -36.61 -25.77
C LEU A 101 20.03 -35.45 -24.98
N VAL A 102 20.84 -34.48 -24.54
CA VAL A 102 20.36 -33.26 -23.86
C VAL A 102 19.47 -32.42 -24.79
N VAL A 103 19.86 -32.24 -26.06
CA VAL A 103 19.03 -31.51 -27.04
C VAL A 103 17.67 -32.19 -27.25
N VAL A 104 17.64 -33.52 -27.37
CA VAL A 104 16.39 -34.30 -27.47
C VAL A 104 15.55 -34.15 -26.21
N LEU A 105 16.15 -34.22 -25.02
CA LEU A 105 15.43 -34.07 -23.74
C LEU A 105 14.82 -32.66 -23.60
N VAL A 106 15.53 -31.62 -24.01
CA VAL A 106 15.01 -30.23 -24.04
C VAL A 106 13.86 -30.08 -25.03
N LEU A 107 13.96 -30.68 -26.23
CA LEU A 107 12.86 -30.67 -27.21
C LEU A 107 11.60 -31.35 -26.66
N VAL A 108 11.75 -32.51 -26.01
CA VAL A 108 10.63 -33.21 -25.35
C VAL A 108 10.02 -32.35 -24.24
N LEU A 109 10.84 -31.70 -23.40
CA LEU A 109 10.36 -30.82 -22.34
C LEU A 109 9.58 -29.62 -22.89
N VAL A 110 10.04 -29.01 -23.99
CA VAL A 110 9.32 -27.91 -24.67
C VAL A 110 7.98 -28.38 -25.23
N VAL A 111 7.91 -29.56 -25.86
CA VAL A 111 6.64 -30.12 -26.36
C VAL A 111 5.66 -30.39 -25.21
N VAL A 112 6.13 -30.98 -24.10
CA VAL A 112 5.31 -31.21 -22.90
C VAL A 112 4.80 -29.87 -22.33
N LEU A 113 5.64 -28.85 -22.24
CA LEU A 113 5.26 -27.52 -21.76
C LEU A 113 4.18 -26.88 -22.65
N VAL A 114 4.31 -26.97 -23.97
CA VAL A 114 3.31 -26.47 -24.93
C VAL A 114 1.97 -27.19 -24.77
N VAL A 115 1.97 -28.52 -24.60
CA VAL A 115 0.74 -29.30 -24.33
C VAL A 115 0.09 -28.89 -23.01
N VAL A 116 0.86 -28.70 -21.94
CA VAL A 116 0.34 -28.23 -20.65
C VAL A 116 -0.26 -26.83 -20.75
N VAL A 117 0.38 -25.91 -21.48
CA VAL A 117 -0.15 -24.56 -21.73
C VAL A 117 -1.46 -24.61 -22.54
N LEU A 118 -1.54 -25.44 -23.58
CA LEU A 118 -2.78 -25.62 -24.36
C LEU A 118 -3.93 -26.19 -23.51
N LEU A 119 -3.65 -27.18 -22.64
CA LEU A 119 -4.64 -27.72 -21.71
C LEU A 119 -5.12 -26.67 -20.70
N LEU A 120 -4.21 -25.84 -20.16
CA LEU A 120 -4.56 -24.72 -19.28
C LEU A 120 -5.46 -23.70 -19.99
N VAL A 121 -5.18 -23.36 -21.26
CA VAL A 121 -6.03 -22.47 -22.07
C VAL A 121 -7.43 -23.07 -22.24
N VAL A 122 -7.55 -24.37 -22.54
CA VAL A 122 -8.86 -25.04 -22.64
C VAL A 122 -9.63 -25.00 -21.33
N VAL A 123 -8.97 -25.25 -20.19
CA VAL A 123 -9.60 -25.15 -18.85
C VAL A 123 -10.07 -23.72 -18.56
N VAL A 124 -9.27 -22.69 -18.88
CA VAL A 124 -9.66 -21.28 -18.71
C VAL A 124 -10.86 -20.92 -19.59
N VAL A 125 -10.90 -21.36 -20.86
CA VAL A 125 -12.03 -21.12 -21.76
C VAL A 125 -13.31 -21.77 -21.24
N LEU A 126 -13.25 -23.03 -20.77
CA LEU A 126 -14.38 -23.72 -20.16
C LEU A 126 -14.88 -22.99 -18.90
N LEU A 127 -13.98 -22.52 -18.05
CA LEU A 127 -14.32 -21.80 -16.83
C LEU A 127 -14.97 -20.45 -17.14
N VAL A 128 -14.49 -19.72 -18.16
CA VAL A 128 -15.15 -18.50 -18.67
C VAL A 128 -16.56 -18.80 -19.20
N VAL A 129 -16.76 -19.88 -19.96
CA VAL A 129 -18.09 -20.29 -20.45
C VAL A 129 -19.05 -20.58 -19.29
N VAL A 130 -18.61 -21.28 -18.25
CA VAL A 130 -19.41 -21.53 -17.04
C VAL A 130 -19.78 -20.22 -16.33
N VAL A 131 -18.82 -19.30 -16.15
CA VAL A 131 -19.08 -17.98 -15.53
C VAL A 131 -20.09 -17.17 -16.35
N VAL A 132 -19.97 -17.15 -17.69
CA VAL A 132 -20.95 -16.49 -18.57
C VAL A 132 -22.35 -17.11 -18.41
N LEU A 133 -22.44 -18.45 -18.36
CA LEU A 133 -23.72 -19.14 -18.18
C LEU A 133 -24.40 -18.78 -16.84
N VAL A 134 -23.61 -18.72 -15.75
CA VAL A 134 -24.09 -18.33 -14.41
C VAL A 134 -24.52 -16.86 -14.37
N VAL A 135 -23.79 -15.95 -15.04
CA VAL A 135 -24.17 -14.54 -15.16
C VAL A 135 -25.48 -14.38 -15.95
N VAL A 136 -25.66 -15.10 -17.05
CA VAL A 136 -26.91 -15.10 -17.83
C VAL A 136 -28.08 -15.61 -16.96
N LEU A 137 -27.90 -16.70 -16.22
CA LEU A 137 -28.91 -17.23 -15.29
C LEU A 137 -29.29 -16.21 -14.20
N LEU A 138 -28.30 -15.54 -13.60
CA LEU A 138 -28.53 -14.48 -12.61
C LEU A 138 -29.30 -13.29 -13.20
N VAL A 139 -28.96 -12.84 -14.42
CA VAL A 139 -29.70 -11.76 -15.10
C VAL A 139 -31.15 -12.17 -15.36
N VAL A 140 -31.41 -13.41 -15.80
CA VAL A 140 -32.78 -13.92 -15.99
C VAL A 140 -33.56 -13.94 -14.66
N VAL A 141 -32.95 -14.44 -13.57
CA VAL A 141 -33.59 -14.44 -12.25
C VAL A 141 -33.91 -13.02 -11.76
N VAL A 142 -32.98 -12.06 -11.94
CA VAL A 142 -33.21 -10.65 -11.58
C VAL A 142 -34.33 -10.03 -12.41
N LEU A 143 -34.41 -10.31 -13.72
CA LEU A 143 -35.52 -9.85 -14.56
C LEU A 143 -36.86 -10.43 -14.09
N VAL A 144 -36.94 -11.72 -13.77
CA VAL A 144 -38.16 -12.35 -13.25
C VAL A 144 -38.58 -11.71 -11.92
N VAL A 145 -37.63 -11.48 -11.01
CA VAL A 145 -37.91 -10.80 -9.73
C VAL A 145 -38.40 -9.36 -9.95
N LEU A 146 -37.79 -8.59 -10.85
CA LEU A 146 -38.23 -7.22 -11.15
C LEU A 146 -39.63 -7.17 -11.79
N VAL A 147 -39.95 -8.10 -12.68
CA VAL A 147 -41.30 -8.23 -13.27
C VAL A 147 -42.34 -8.60 -12.19
N LEU A 148 -42.00 -9.51 -11.28
CA LEU A 148 -42.86 -9.87 -10.15
C LEU A 148 -43.06 -8.69 -9.17
N VAL A 149 -41.99 -7.99 -8.79
CA VAL A 149 -42.07 -6.82 -7.87
C VAL A 149 -42.92 -5.71 -8.48
N ARG A 150 -42.75 -5.38 -9.77
CA ARG A 150 -43.59 -4.38 -10.45
C ARG A 150 -45.07 -4.77 -10.47
N ARG A 151 -45.37 -6.06 -10.66
CA ARG A 151 -46.75 -6.59 -10.63
C ARG A 151 -47.34 -6.69 -9.22
N MET A 152 -46.49 -6.75 -8.18
CA MET A 152 -46.90 -6.68 -6.77
C MET A 152 -47.25 -5.25 -6.36
N GLU A 153 -46.52 -4.25 -6.86
CA GLU A 153 -46.79 -2.82 -6.64
C GLU A 153 -48.18 -2.43 -7.19
N GLU A 154 -48.60 -3.02 -8.31
CA GLU A 154 -49.94 -2.89 -8.89
C GLU A 154 -51.07 -3.56 -8.05
N GLN A 155 -50.75 -4.41 -7.06
CA GLN A 155 -51.74 -5.15 -6.26
C GLN A 155 -51.64 -4.97 -4.73
N GLY A 156 -50.71 -4.14 -4.24
CA GLY A 156 -50.63 -3.76 -2.83
C GLY A 156 -50.29 -4.88 -1.84
N LEU A 157 -49.79 -6.03 -2.30
CA LEU A 157 -49.41 -7.14 -1.42
C LEU A 157 -48.08 -6.90 -0.69
N SER A 158 -48.03 -7.30 0.58
CA SER A 158 -46.82 -7.22 1.40
C SER A 158 -45.69 -8.10 0.86
N LEU A 159 -44.54 -7.48 0.60
CA LEU A 159 -43.31 -8.11 0.10
C LEU A 159 -42.95 -9.41 0.85
N TRP A 160 -43.13 -9.42 2.17
CA TRP A 160 -42.75 -10.51 3.07
C TRP A 160 -43.49 -11.82 2.78
N ILE A 161 -44.75 -11.76 2.32
CA ILE A 161 -45.53 -12.96 1.99
C ILE A 161 -44.90 -13.66 0.78
N TYR A 162 -44.49 -12.89 -0.24
CA TYR A 162 -43.87 -13.45 -1.44
C TYR A 162 -42.42 -13.89 -1.20
N VAL A 163 -41.68 -13.24 -0.30
CA VAL A 163 -40.37 -13.75 0.16
C VAL A 163 -40.52 -15.11 0.86
N GLY A 164 -41.57 -15.30 1.67
CA GLY A 164 -41.90 -16.60 2.28
C GLY A 164 -42.22 -17.68 1.24
N VAL A 165 -43.13 -17.39 0.30
CA VAL A 165 -43.47 -18.34 -0.78
C VAL A 165 -42.26 -18.65 -1.68
N LEU A 166 -41.48 -17.64 -2.07
CA LEU A 166 -40.32 -17.81 -2.95
C LEU A 166 -39.19 -18.60 -2.27
N THR A 167 -38.96 -18.40 -0.97
CA THR A 167 -37.98 -19.21 -0.23
C THR A 167 -38.44 -20.66 -0.07
N VAL A 168 -39.71 -20.92 0.22
CA VAL A 168 -40.28 -22.27 0.22
C VAL A 168 -40.17 -22.94 -1.16
N MET A 169 -40.46 -22.22 -2.24
CA MET A 169 -40.32 -22.75 -3.60
C MET A 169 -38.86 -22.97 -4.02
N LEU A 170 -37.91 -22.08 -3.66
CA LEU A 170 -36.49 -22.32 -3.92
C LEU A 170 -35.96 -23.53 -3.15
N VAL A 171 -36.31 -23.68 -1.87
CA VAL A 171 -35.89 -24.84 -1.05
C VAL A 171 -36.47 -26.13 -1.63
N GLY A 172 -37.75 -26.16 -1.98
CA GLY A 172 -38.39 -27.32 -2.61
C GLY A 172 -37.87 -27.64 -4.03
N ALA A 173 -37.46 -26.62 -4.80
CA ALA A 173 -36.82 -26.82 -6.10
C ALA A 173 -35.38 -27.34 -5.95
N LEU A 174 -34.61 -26.81 -5.02
CA LEU A 174 -33.24 -27.25 -4.73
C LEU A 174 -33.23 -28.71 -4.25
N GLN A 175 -34.16 -29.09 -3.35
CA GLN A 175 -34.36 -30.48 -2.91
C GLN A 175 -34.75 -31.44 -4.04
N ARG A 176 -35.38 -30.96 -5.13
CA ARG A 176 -35.68 -31.77 -6.33
C ARG A 176 -34.56 -31.78 -7.37
N ALA A 177 -33.68 -30.78 -7.37
CA ALA A 177 -32.60 -30.63 -8.36
C ALA A 177 -31.34 -31.43 -8.00
N LEU A 178 -31.14 -31.79 -6.73
CA LEU A 178 -30.09 -32.76 -6.35
C LEU A 178 -30.53 -34.20 -6.69
N PRO A 179 -29.81 -34.93 -7.55
CA PRO A 179 -30.11 -36.33 -7.82
C PRO A 179 -29.77 -37.21 -6.61
N PRO A 180 -30.61 -38.20 -6.23
CA PRO A 180 -30.52 -38.94 -4.95
C PRO A 180 -29.36 -39.96 -4.87
N HIS A 181 -28.37 -39.90 -5.76
CA HIS A 181 -27.29 -40.88 -5.88
C HIS A 181 -25.86 -40.31 -5.74
N ILE A 182 -25.70 -39.00 -5.48
CA ILE A 182 -24.38 -38.45 -5.08
C ILE A 182 -24.25 -38.55 -3.56
N SER A 183 -24.08 -39.79 -3.08
CA SER A 183 -24.14 -40.16 -1.65
C SER A 183 -23.09 -41.22 -1.26
N SER A 184 -21.93 -41.24 -1.93
CA SER A 184 -20.82 -42.16 -1.62
C SER A 184 -19.41 -41.64 -1.93
N GLU A 185 -19.24 -40.43 -2.49
CA GLU A 185 -17.93 -39.80 -2.73
C GLU A 185 -17.66 -38.67 -1.72
N PRO A 186 -17.05 -38.95 -0.55
CA PRO A 186 -16.77 -37.94 0.47
C PRO A 186 -15.76 -36.89 -0.01
N ALA A 187 -14.90 -37.24 -0.98
CA ALA A 187 -13.95 -36.31 -1.57
C ALA A 187 -14.65 -35.15 -2.31
N LEU A 188 -15.68 -35.45 -3.10
CA LEU A 188 -16.38 -34.44 -3.91
C LEU A 188 -17.19 -33.47 -3.02
N VAL A 189 -17.82 -33.99 -1.97
CA VAL A 189 -18.49 -33.16 -0.95
C VAL A 189 -17.47 -32.31 -0.18
N ALA A 190 -16.35 -32.88 0.26
CA ALA A 190 -15.30 -32.14 0.96
C ALA A 190 -14.68 -31.03 0.09
N TRP A 191 -14.47 -31.27 -1.20
CA TRP A 191 -14.02 -30.25 -2.15
C TRP A 191 -15.05 -29.12 -2.31
N LEU A 192 -16.34 -29.45 -2.47
CA LEU A 192 -17.39 -28.43 -2.56
C LEU A 192 -17.45 -27.56 -1.28
N TRP A 193 -17.37 -28.16 -0.09
CA TRP A 193 -17.32 -27.42 1.18
C TRP A 193 -16.03 -26.63 1.39
N ALA A 194 -14.88 -27.09 0.86
CA ALA A 194 -13.61 -26.35 0.93
C ALA A 194 -13.58 -25.14 -0.01
N PHE A 195 -14.17 -25.26 -1.20
CA PHE A 195 -14.24 -24.16 -2.16
C PHE A 195 -15.36 -23.16 -1.85
N TRP A 196 -16.48 -23.58 -1.24
CA TRP A 196 -17.65 -22.74 -0.98
C TRP A 196 -17.32 -21.36 -0.34
N PRO A 197 -16.48 -21.25 0.71
CA PRO A 197 -16.12 -19.96 1.30
C PRO A 197 -15.33 -19.08 0.32
N SER A 198 -14.41 -19.67 -0.45
CA SER A 198 -13.61 -18.95 -1.44
C SER A 198 -14.45 -18.45 -2.62
N THR A 199 -15.41 -19.25 -3.10
CA THR A 199 -16.33 -18.84 -4.16
C THR A 199 -17.35 -17.83 -3.68
N LEU A 200 -17.81 -17.92 -2.43
CA LEU A 200 -18.69 -16.91 -1.83
C LEU A 200 -17.95 -15.58 -1.60
N LEU A 201 -16.67 -15.63 -1.20
CA LEU A 201 -15.81 -14.45 -1.10
C LEU A 201 -15.56 -13.83 -2.49
N LEU A 202 -15.28 -14.64 -3.51
CA LEU A 202 -15.10 -14.14 -4.88
C LEU A 202 -16.40 -13.54 -5.44
N LEU A 203 -17.55 -14.17 -5.17
CA LEU A 203 -18.88 -13.67 -5.58
C LEU A 203 -19.22 -12.36 -4.86
N THR A 204 -18.98 -12.26 -3.56
CA THR A 204 -19.23 -11.02 -2.80
C THR A 204 -18.27 -9.90 -3.20
N LEU A 205 -16.98 -10.18 -3.42
CA LEU A 205 -16.02 -9.21 -3.96
C LEU A 205 -16.38 -8.77 -5.38
N THR A 206 -16.80 -9.68 -6.26
CA THR A 206 -17.21 -9.31 -7.63
C THR A 206 -18.55 -8.58 -7.67
N LEU A 207 -19.50 -8.90 -6.78
CA LEU A 207 -20.75 -8.13 -6.61
C LEU A 207 -20.49 -6.74 -6.01
N VAL A 208 -19.58 -6.60 -5.03
CA VAL A 208 -19.17 -5.30 -4.48
C VAL A 208 -18.42 -4.48 -5.54
N LEU A 209 -17.54 -5.10 -6.33
CA LEU A 209 -16.84 -4.44 -7.42
C LEU A 209 -17.80 -4.06 -8.56
N ALA A 210 -18.78 -4.89 -8.89
CA ALA A 210 -19.81 -4.57 -9.87
C ALA A 210 -20.73 -3.45 -9.38
N TRP A 211 -21.15 -3.47 -8.11
CA TRP A 211 -21.90 -2.38 -7.49
C TRP A 211 -21.09 -1.07 -7.45
N TRP A 212 -19.79 -1.14 -7.18
CA TRP A 212 -18.87 0.00 -7.23
C TRP A 212 -18.68 0.53 -8.66
N LEU A 213 -18.49 -0.34 -9.66
CA LEU A 213 -18.39 0.03 -11.08
C LEU A 213 -19.70 0.58 -11.64
N VAL A 214 -20.86 0.07 -11.20
CA VAL A 214 -22.18 0.58 -11.58
C VAL A 214 -22.43 1.93 -10.91
N SER A 215 -22.24 2.07 -9.60
CA SER A 215 -22.46 3.35 -8.88
C SER A 215 -21.49 4.46 -9.29
N THR A 216 -20.26 4.13 -9.69
CA THR A 216 -19.33 5.09 -10.30
C THR A 216 -19.73 5.45 -11.74
N ARG A 217 -20.26 4.52 -12.54
CA ARG A 217 -20.77 4.82 -13.89
C ARG A 217 -22.10 5.59 -13.90
N THR A 218 -23.04 5.29 -13.00
CA THR A 218 -24.29 6.07 -12.86
C THR A 218 -24.07 7.45 -12.26
N SER A 219 -22.87 7.77 -11.78
CA SER A 219 -22.50 9.12 -11.31
C SER A 219 -22.29 10.14 -12.45
N GLN A 220 -22.34 9.75 -13.72
CA GLN A 220 -22.40 10.69 -14.86
C GLN A 220 -23.82 11.22 -15.11
N THR A 221 -24.51 11.66 -14.06
CA THR A 221 -25.75 12.43 -14.21
C THR A 221 -25.43 13.81 -14.78
N THR A 222 -26.07 14.19 -15.89
CA THR A 222 -26.01 15.55 -16.43
C THR A 222 -26.40 16.55 -15.33
N LEU A 223 -25.53 17.51 -15.06
CA LEU A 223 -25.78 18.56 -14.08
C LEU A 223 -27.01 19.38 -14.52
N LEU A 224 -27.82 19.77 -13.54
CA LEU A 224 -28.99 20.62 -13.76
C LEU A 224 -28.54 21.99 -14.28
N ALA A 225 -29.31 22.58 -15.21
CA ALA A 225 -29.00 23.89 -15.78
C ALA A 225 -29.02 24.99 -14.68
N PRO A 226 -27.91 25.72 -14.42
CA PRO A 226 -27.83 26.75 -13.38
C PRO A 226 -28.59 28.05 -13.72
N GLU A 227 -28.89 28.30 -14.99
CA GLU A 227 -29.47 29.54 -15.48
C GLU A 227 -30.83 29.85 -14.85
N GLY A 228 -31.06 31.11 -14.49
CA GLY A 228 -32.31 31.58 -13.89
C GLY A 228 -32.54 31.14 -12.43
N ARG A 229 -31.70 30.26 -11.88
CA ARG A 229 -31.75 29.84 -10.48
C ARG A 229 -31.07 30.86 -9.57
N ALA A 230 -31.55 30.96 -8.33
CA ALA A 230 -31.03 31.88 -7.32
C ALA A 230 -30.48 31.12 -6.10
N ILE A 231 -29.32 31.54 -5.58
CA ILE A 231 -28.69 30.92 -4.41
C ILE A 231 -28.29 31.98 -3.38
N CYS A 232 -28.26 31.61 -2.10
CA CYS A 232 -27.71 32.42 -1.01
C CYS A 232 -26.47 31.72 -0.44
N ILE A 233 -25.39 32.46 -0.18
CA ILE A 233 -24.13 31.95 0.37
C ILE A 233 -23.72 32.84 1.55
N THR A 234 -23.50 32.25 2.73
CA THR A 234 -23.10 33.03 3.92
C THR A 234 -21.58 33.12 4.08
N GLY A 235 -21.07 34.29 4.49
CA GLY A 235 -19.65 34.49 4.85
C GLY A 235 -18.70 34.47 3.64
N CYS A 236 -18.96 35.35 2.67
CA CYS A 236 -18.26 35.43 1.39
C CYS A 236 -17.03 36.34 1.41
N ASP A 237 -16.64 36.87 2.56
CA ASP A 237 -15.50 37.79 2.73
C ASP A 237 -14.16 37.13 2.34
N SER A 238 -14.02 35.82 2.55
CA SER A 238 -12.82 35.04 2.22
C SER A 238 -13.11 33.55 2.02
N GLY A 239 -12.06 32.77 1.73
CA GLY A 239 -12.11 31.31 1.73
C GLY A 239 -13.13 30.71 0.75
N PHE A 240 -13.74 29.57 1.14
CA PHE A 240 -14.67 28.83 0.30
C PHE A 240 -15.89 29.66 -0.11
N GLY A 241 -16.41 30.52 0.77
CA GLY A 241 -17.56 31.40 0.47
C GLY A 241 -17.26 32.33 -0.70
N LYS A 242 -16.12 33.04 -0.66
CA LYS A 242 -15.69 33.92 -1.75
C LYS A 242 -15.46 33.17 -3.06
N ALA A 243 -14.77 32.02 -2.99
CA ALA A 243 -14.45 31.22 -4.17
C ALA A 243 -15.71 30.58 -4.80
N ALA A 244 -16.64 30.09 -3.98
CA ALA A 244 -17.92 29.54 -4.42
C ALA A 244 -18.82 30.63 -5.02
N ALA A 245 -18.88 31.82 -4.42
CA ALA A 245 -19.66 32.94 -4.95
C ALA A 245 -19.20 33.34 -6.37
N LYS A 246 -17.88 33.49 -6.59
CA LYS A 246 -17.29 33.70 -7.92
C LYS A 246 -17.62 32.56 -8.90
N ARG A 247 -17.43 31.31 -8.48
CA ARG A 247 -17.66 30.13 -9.33
C ARG A 247 -19.13 29.99 -9.75
N LEU A 248 -20.07 30.31 -8.86
CA LEU A 248 -21.50 30.12 -9.10
C LEU A 248 -22.09 31.30 -9.91
N ASP A 249 -21.60 32.52 -9.74
CA ASP A 249 -21.89 33.64 -10.64
C ASP A 249 -21.36 33.38 -12.07
N ALA A 250 -20.14 32.85 -12.20
CA ALA A 250 -19.56 32.44 -13.47
C ALA A 250 -20.29 31.25 -14.13
N LEU A 251 -20.95 30.39 -13.34
CA LEU A 251 -21.89 29.37 -13.81
C LEU A 251 -23.29 29.96 -14.12
N GLY A 252 -23.50 31.26 -13.96
CA GLY A 252 -24.69 31.96 -14.43
C GLY A 252 -25.88 32.00 -13.45
N PHE A 253 -25.72 31.53 -12.22
CA PHE A 253 -26.69 31.72 -11.13
C PHE A 253 -26.91 33.21 -10.79
N LYS A 254 -28.05 33.54 -10.19
CA LYS A 254 -28.18 34.75 -9.34
C LYS A 254 -27.67 34.43 -7.94
N VAL A 255 -26.68 35.17 -7.44
CA VAL A 255 -25.96 34.85 -6.20
C VAL A 255 -26.19 35.96 -5.17
N PHE A 256 -26.81 35.64 -4.04
CA PHE A 256 -26.84 36.50 -2.86
C PHE A 256 -25.67 36.11 -1.95
N ALA A 257 -24.60 36.88 -2.02
CA ALA A 257 -23.39 36.67 -1.22
C ALA A 257 -23.45 37.52 0.04
N THR A 258 -23.52 36.90 1.23
CA THR A 258 -23.46 37.66 2.49
C THR A 258 -22.02 37.94 2.91
N VAL A 259 -21.75 39.15 3.39
CA VAL A 259 -20.47 39.61 3.91
C VAL A 259 -20.67 40.29 5.26
N MET A 260 -19.64 40.38 6.09
CA MET A 260 -19.69 41.10 7.37
C MET A 260 -19.67 42.62 7.16
N ASP A 261 -18.98 43.09 6.13
CA ASP A 261 -18.81 44.51 5.80
C ASP A 261 -18.85 44.70 4.28
N LEU A 262 -19.76 45.54 3.79
CA LEU A 262 -19.90 45.87 2.37
C LEU A 262 -18.75 46.71 1.81
N SER A 263 -17.93 47.34 2.67
CA SER A 263 -16.72 48.10 2.33
C SER A 263 -15.41 47.30 2.50
N GLY A 264 -15.48 46.10 3.09
CA GLY A 264 -14.31 45.24 3.26
C GLY A 264 -13.74 44.69 1.96
N GLU A 265 -12.44 44.33 1.97
CA GLU A 265 -11.70 43.86 0.79
C GLU A 265 -12.41 42.73 0.03
N GLY A 266 -12.94 41.74 0.76
CA GLY A 266 -13.67 40.61 0.18
C GLY A 266 -14.95 41.01 -0.56
N ALA A 267 -15.66 42.03 -0.05
CA ALA A 267 -16.83 42.59 -0.72
C ALA A 267 -16.43 43.39 -1.97
N MET A 268 -15.36 44.19 -1.89
CA MET A 268 -14.84 44.93 -3.06
C MET A 268 -14.34 43.98 -4.17
N GLU A 269 -13.64 42.91 -3.80
CA GLU A 269 -13.16 41.87 -4.73
C GLU A 269 -14.31 41.09 -5.39
N LEU A 270 -15.44 40.90 -4.69
CA LEU A 270 -16.64 40.30 -5.29
C LEU A 270 -17.36 41.27 -6.23
N ARG A 271 -17.37 42.58 -5.96
CA ARG A 271 -17.93 43.59 -6.88
C ARG A 271 -17.13 43.73 -8.18
N SER A 272 -15.81 43.54 -8.13
CA SER A 272 -14.95 43.71 -9.31
C SER A 272 -14.78 42.45 -10.16
N ALA A 273 -14.92 41.26 -9.57
CA ALA A 273 -14.67 39.99 -10.25
C ALA A 273 -15.94 39.24 -10.71
N CYS A 274 -17.14 39.70 -10.33
CA CYS A 274 -18.40 38.99 -10.61
C CYS A 274 -19.35 39.84 -11.47
N SER A 275 -20.34 39.18 -12.08
CA SER A 275 -21.36 39.82 -12.90
C SER A 275 -22.43 40.55 -12.07
N SER A 276 -23.29 41.32 -12.74
CA SER A 276 -24.49 41.93 -12.16
C SER A 276 -25.56 40.94 -11.67
N LYS A 277 -25.30 39.62 -11.74
CA LYS A 277 -26.11 38.58 -11.09
C LYS A 277 -25.71 38.35 -9.63
N LEU A 278 -24.55 38.83 -9.19
CA LEU A 278 -24.12 38.74 -7.79
C LEU A 278 -24.55 39.99 -7.00
N ASN A 279 -25.42 39.77 -6.02
CA ASN A 279 -25.92 40.76 -5.08
C ASN A 279 -25.23 40.56 -3.72
N LEU A 280 -24.49 41.56 -3.24
CA LEU A 280 -23.89 41.54 -1.91
C LEU A 280 -24.89 42.03 -0.84
N LEU A 281 -24.94 41.33 0.29
CA LEU A 281 -25.76 41.70 1.44
C LEU A 281 -24.89 41.75 2.70
N GLN A 282 -24.99 42.81 3.51
CA GLN A 282 -24.33 42.82 4.82
C GLN A 282 -25.16 42.01 5.82
N VAL A 283 -24.61 40.89 6.30
CA VAL A 283 -25.32 39.99 7.24
C VAL A 283 -24.33 39.33 8.19
N ASP A 284 -24.28 39.86 9.42
CA ASP A 284 -23.88 39.08 10.58
C ASP A 284 -24.98 38.05 10.90
N ILE A 285 -24.62 36.77 10.80
CA ILE A 285 -25.56 35.66 11.02
C ILE A 285 -25.92 35.43 12.50
N THR A 286 -25.35 36.21 13.43
CA THR A 286 -25.76 36.25 14.84
C THR A 286 -26.84 37.30 15.11
N GLN A 287 -27.16 38.18 14.15
CA GLN A 287 -28.04 39.34 14.35
C GLN A 287 -29.41 39.13 13.66
N PRO A 288 -30.49 38.79 14.40
CA PRO A 288 -31.78 38.43 13.80
C PRO A 288 -32.38 39.50 12.87
N GLN A 289 -32.14 40.78 13.17
CA GLN A 289 -32.60 41.91 12.38
C GLN A 289 -31.94 41.94 10.99
N GLN A 290 -30.63 41.67 10.91
CA GLN A 290 -29.91 41.59 9.63
C GLN A 290 -30.38 40.38 8.81
N ILE A 291 -30.65 39.25 9.48
CA ILE A 291 -31.24 38.05 8.86
C ILE A 291 -32.63 38.32 8.26
N GLN A 292 -33.47 39.13 8.93
CA GLN A 292 -34.77 39.54 8.38
C GLN A 292 -34.61 40.54 7.22
N HIS A 293 -33.68 41.51 7.30
CA HIS A 293 -33.41 42.43 6.20
C HIS A 293 -32.90 41.68 4.95
N MET A 294 -32.03 40.68 5.14
CA MET A 294 -31.59 39.75 4.09
C MET A 294 -32.78 39.01 3.46
N LEU A 295 -33.70 38.46 4.27
CA LEU A 295 -34.89 37.79 3.76
C LEU A 295 -35.77 38.72 2.92
N LEU A 296 -35.96 39.97 3.35
CA LEU A 296 -36.74 40.97 2.61
C LEU A 296 -36.06 41.32 1.28
N ALA A 297 -34.76 41.58 1.26
CA ALA A 297 -34.00 41.84 0.03
C ALA A 297 -34.11 40.68 -0.98
N ILE A 298 -33.91 39.43 -0.51
CA ILE A 298 -34.04 38.23 -1.34
C ILE A 298 -35.48 38.06 -1.86
N LYS A 299 -36.51 38.32 -1.04
CA LYS A 299 -37.92 38.25 -1.46
C LYS A 299 -38.26 39.30 -2.54
N THR A 300 -37.84 40.54 -2.36
CA THR A 300 -38.07 41.62 -3.34
C THR A 300 -37.45 41.28 -4.71
N GLU A 301 -36.24 40.73 -4.69
CA GLU A 301 -35.46 40.44 -5.90
C GLU A 301 -35.89 39.16 -6.65
N LEU A 302 -36.56 38.22 -5.96
CA LEU A 302 -37.00 36.94 -6.54
C LEU A 302 -38.52 36.83 -6.74
N GLY A 303 -39.31 37.61 -5.99
CA GLY A 303 -40.76 37.53 -5.98
C GLY A 303 -41.25 36.11 -5.70
N LEU A 304 -42.00 35.53 -6.64
CA LEU A 304 -42.56 34.17 -6.52
C LEU A 304 -41.63 33.05 -7.02
N LYS A 305 -40.41 33.37 -7.49
CA LYS A 305 -39.49 32.36 -8.07
C LYS A 305 -38.86 31.42 -7.03
N GLY A 306 -38.87 31.81 -5.76
CA GLY A 306 -38.21 31.08 -4.68
C GLY A 306 -36.68 31.05 -4.79
N LEU A 307 -36.04 30.40 -3.83
CA LEU A 307 -34.58 30.25 -3.74
C LEU A 307 -34.21 28.82 -4.12
N TRP A 308 -33.29 28.60 -5.07
CA TRP A 308 -32.84 27.25 -5.42
C TRP A 308 -31.88 26.67 -4.38
N GLY A 309 -30.95 27.47 -3.85
CA GLY A 309 -29.88 26.97 -3.00
C GLY A 309 -29.56 27.86 -1.81
N LEU A 310 -29.22 27.23 -0.69
CA LEU A 310 -28.57 27.84 0.46
C LEU A 310 -27.24 27.14 0.70
N VAL A 311 -26.15 27.90 0.74
CA VAL A 311 -24.82 27.45 1.15
C VAL A 311 -24.50 28.06 2.51
N ASN A 312 -24.73 27.30 3.58
CA ASN A 312 -24.30 27.64 4.93
C ASN A 312 -22.77 27.47 5.02
N ASN A 313 -22.02 28.53 4.73
CA ASN A 313 -20.55 28.53 4.73
C ASN A 313 -19.96 29.33 5.90
N ALA A 314 -20.63 30.39 6.36
CA ALA A 314 -20.15 31.20 7.46
C ALA A 314 -19.87 30.37 8.73
N GLY A 315 -18.74 30.66 9.36
CA GLY A 315 -18.30 29.97 10.56
C GLY A 315 -16.95 30.46 11.07
N VAL A 316 -16.67 30.17 12.34
CA VAL A 316 -15.42 30.54 13.02
C VAL A 316 -14.78 29.32 13.67
N CYS A 317 -13.45 29.28 13.67
CA CYS A 317 -12.65 28.38 14.48
C CYS A 317 -11.78 29.27 15.37
N VAL A 318 -12.11 29.33 16.66
CA VAL A 318 -11.56 30.32 17.60
C VAL A 318 -10.76 29.57 18.66
N ASN A 319 -9.51 29.99 18.85
CA ASN A 319 -8.53 29.43 19.79
C ASN A 319 -8.16 27.94 19.54
N PHE A 320 -6.91 27.58 19.83
CA PHE A 320 -6.43 26.20 19.83
C PHE A 320 -5.82 25.89 21.19
N GLY A 321 -6.45 24.98 21.93
CA GLY A 321 -6.05 24.66 23.29
C GLY A 321 -6.85 23.49 23.83
N ASP A 322 -6.27 22.82 24.83
CA ASP A 322 -6.86 21.65 25.47
C ASP A 322 -8.24 22.00 26.06
N ALA A 323 -9.12 21.00 26.26
CA ALA A 323 -10.56 21.25 26.45
C ALA A 323 -10.89 22.16 27.65
N GLU A 324 -10.10 22.09 28.71
CA GLU A 324 -10.17 22.93 29.92
C GLU A 324 -9.46 24.28 29.80
N LEU A 325 -8.46 24.40 28.93
CA LEU A 325 -7.82 25.68 28.58
C LEU A 325 -8.75 26.54 27.69
N SER A 326 -9.70 25.93 26.99
CA SER A 326 -10.65 26.63 26.13
C SER A 326 -11.67 27.43 26.96
N LEU A 327 -11.63 28.77 26.85
CA LEU A 327 -12.52 29.65 27.59
C LEU A 327 -14.01 29.41 27.26
N MET A 328 -14.91 29.59 28.24
CA MET A 328 -16.36 29.47 28.00
C MET A 328 -16.91 30.49 26.99
N SER A 329 -16.25 31.63 26.81
CA SER A 329 -16.54 32.60 25.74
C SER A 329 -16.23 32.02 24.36
N THR A 330 -15.16 31.24 24.21
CA THR A 330 -14.80 30.51 22.99
C THR A 330 -15.86 29.47 22.62
N TYR A 331 -16.31 28.65 23.60
CA TYR A 331 -17.40 27.69 23.39
C TYR A 331 -18.71 28.37 22.94
N ARG A 332 -19.09 29.46 23.62
CA ARG A 332 -20.30 30.23 23.26
C ARG A 332 -20.19 30.85 21.87
N GLY A 333 -19.09 31.54 21.55
CA GLY A 333 -18.88 32.19 20.25
C GLY A 333 -18.84 31.20 19.08
N CYS A 334 -18.22 30.03 19.26
CA CYS A 334 -18.26 28.96 18.25
C CYS A 334 -19.69 28.44 18.03
N MET A 335 -20.47 28.24 19.09
CA MET A 335 -21.86 27.78 18.98
C MET A 335 -22.78 28.84 18.33
N GLU A 336 -22.61 30.11 18.71
CA GLU A 336 -23.44 31.21 18.21
C GLU A 336 -23.33 31.36 16.69
N VAL A 337 -22.10 31.39 16.15
CA VAL A 337 -21.90 31.52 14.70
C VAL A 337 -22.16 30.18 13.98
N ASN A 338 -21.47 29.10 14.37
CA ASN A 338 -21.46 27.87 13.59
C ASN A 338 -22.80 27.12 13.62
N PHE A 339 -23.51 27.17 14.75
CA PHE A 339 -24.75 26.43 14.96
C PHE A 339 -25.99 27.34 14.95
N PHE A 340 -26.10 28.30 15.88
CA PHE A 340 -27.30 29.13 16.00
C PHE A 340 -27.52 30.05 14.80
N GLY A 341 -26.46 30.65 14.25
CA GLY A 341 -26.52 31.45 13.03
C GLY A 341 -26.88 30.61 11.79
N SER A 342 -26.21 29.48 11.58
CA SER A 342 -26.56 28.52 10.50
C SER A 342 -28.02 28.06 10.58
N LEU A 343 -28.51 27.73 11.79
CA LEU A 343 -29.90 27.36 12.04
C LEU A 343 -30.87 28.51 11.75
N SER A 344 -30.52 29.74 12.16
CA SER A 344 -31.35 30.93 11.98
C SER A 344 -31.48 31.33 10.51
N ILE A 345 -30.37 31.33 9.74
CA ILE A 345 -30.38 31.51 8.29
C ILE A 345 -31.22 30.42 7.61
N THR A 346 -30.99 29.15 7.97
CA THR A 346 -31.72 28.02 7.38
C THR A 346 -33.23 28.12 7.61
N LYS A 347 -33.67 28.34 8.86
CA LYS A 347 -35.10 28.50 9.19
C LYS A 347 -35.73 29.70 8.48
N THR A 348 -34.98 30.80 8.33
CA THR A 348 -35.45 32.03 7.67
C THR A 348 -35.65 31.84 6.16
N LEU A 349 -34.74 31.13 5.48
CA LEU A 349 -34.78 30.93 4.02
C LEU A 349 -35.56 29.67 3.59
N LEU A 350 -35.85 28.74 4.51
CA LEU A 350 -36.58 27.51 4.24
C LEU A 350 -37.94 27.69 3.51
N PRO A 351 -38.76 28.75 3.75
CA PRO A 351 -39.96 29.00 2.93
C PRO A 351 -39.66 29.18 1.44
N LEU A 352 -38.54 29.80 1.09
CA LEU A 352 -38.14 30.04 -0.31
C LEU A 352 -37.52 28.80 -0.96
N LEU A 353 -36.81 27.97 -0.18
CA LEU A 353 -36.24 26.71 -0.64
C LEU A 353 -37.32 25.65 -0.93
N ARG A 354 -38.41 25.66 -0.17
CA ARG A 354 -39.56 24.76 -0.38
C ARG A 354 -40.34 25.07 -1.67
N GLN A 355 -40.36 26.33 -2.12
CA GLN A 355 -40.99 26.72 -3.39
C GLN A 355 -40.30 26.10 -4.61
N THR A 356 -38.99 25.85 -4.54
CA THR A 356 -38.18 25.36 -5.67
C THR A 356 -37.85 23.87 -5.60
N ARG A 357 -38.18 23.19 -4.49
CA ARG A 357 -37.62 21.86 -4.11
C ARG A 357 -36.08 21.89 -4.15
N GLY A 358 -35.53 22.92 -3.51
CA GLY A 358 -34.15 23.37 -3.64
C GLY A 358 -33.10 22.51 -2.92
N ARG A 359 -32.01 23.17 -2.55
CA ARG A 359 -30.79 22.57 -2.00
C ARG A 359 -30.32 23.30 -0.75
N ILE A 360 -29.97 22.55 0.30
CA ILE A 360 -29.24 23.07 1.47
C ILE A 360 -27.88 22.38 1.49
N VAL A 361 -26.82 23.18 1.35
CA VAL A 361 -25.42 22.74 1.38
C VAL A 361 -24.78 23.37 2.60
N THR A 362 -24.23 22.57 3.51
CA THR A 362 -23.62 23.10 4.75
C THR A 362 -22.15 22.72 4.85
N ILE A 363 -21.29 23.71 5.03
CA ILE A 363 -19.85 23.54 5.23
C ILE A 363 -19.59 23.26 6.72
N SER A 364 -19.30 22.01 7.02
CA SER A 364 -18.96 21.56 8.36
C SER A 364 -17.46 21.26 8.46
N SER A 365 -17.07 20.32 9.32
CA SER A 365 -15.69 19.84 9.45
C SER A 365 -15.70 18.38 9.93
N PRO A 366 -14.68 17.57 9.59
CA PRO A 366 -14.44 16.29 10.24
C PRO A 366 -14.31 16.37 11.76
N ALA A 367 -13.91 17.52 12.32
CA ALA A 367 -13.91 17.77 13.77
C ALA A 367 -15.33 17.76 14.41
N GLY A 368 -16.40 17.74 13.59
CA GLY A 368 -17.77 17.51 14.04
C GLY A 368 -18.21 16.04 14.06
N ASP A 369 -17.42 15.13 13.47
CA ASP A 369 -17.65 13.68 13.48
C ASP A 369 -16.55 12.92 14.26
N GLN A 370 -15.40 13.54 14.52
CA GLN A 370 -14.22 12.94 15.14
C GLN A 370 -13.62 13.84 16.24
N PRO A 371 -13.10 13.28 17.35
CA PRO A 371 -12.63 14.05 18.51
C PRO A 371 -11.22 14.64 18.27
N PHE A 372 -11.14 15.74 17.51
CA PHE A 372 -9.88 16.42 17.23
C PHE A 372 -9.32 17.10 18.50
N PRO A 373 -8.11 16.73 18.96
CA PRO A 373 -7.47 17.37 20.11
C PRO A 373 -7.22 18.87 19.90
N CYS A 374 -7.18 19.63 21.00
CA CYS A 374 -7.06 21.09 21.05
C CYS A 374 -8.15 21.90 20.30
N LEU A 375 -9.22 21.24 19.83
CA LEU A 375 -10.27 21.80 18.97
C LEU A 375 -11.68 21.73 19.57
N ALA A 376 -11.79 21.48 20.89
CA ALA A 376 -13.03 21.10 21.57
C ALA A 376 -14.23 22.05 21.32
N ALA A 377 -14.03 23.37 21.44
CA ALA A 377 -15.08 24.37 21.23
C ALA A 377 -15.62 24.39 19.80
N TYR A 378 -14.71 24.31 18.82
CA TYR A 378 -15.06 24.23 17.40
C TYR A 378 -15.75 22.91 17.06
N GLY A 379 -15.15 21.79 17.47
CA GLY A 379 -15.66 20.44 17.23
C GLY A 379 -17.07 20.25 17.78
N ALA A 380 -17.32 20.66 19.03
CA ALA A 380 -18.66 20.62 19.63
C ALA A 380 -19.70 21.40 18.80
N SER A 381 -19.35 22.60 18.32
CA SER A 381 -20.26 23.41 17.49
C SER A 381 -20.52 22.78 16.10
N LYS A 382 -19.52 22.12 15.50
CA LYS A 382 -19.66 21.40 14.23
C LYS A 382 -20.33 20.03 14.38
N ALA A 383 -20.25 19.40 15.56
CA ALA A 383 -21.00 18.18 15.89
C ALA A 383 -22.49 18.46 16.07
N ALA A 384 -22.84 19.53 16.80
CA ALA A 384 -24.22 20.02 16.90
C ALA A 384 -24.80 20.36 15.50
N LEU A 385 -23.99 21.03 14.66
CA LEU A 385 -24.35 21.30 13.26
C LEU A 385 -24.52 20.02 12.44
N ASN A 386 -23.61 19.05 12.53
CA ASN A 386 -23.70 17.79 11.79
C ASN A 386 -24.97 17.01 12.16
N LEU A 387 -25.34 16.95 13.44
CA LEU A 387 -26.58 16.29 13.86
C LEU A 387 -27.81 17.02 13.31
N LEU A 388 -27.87 18.36 13.46
CA LEU A 388 -28.95 19.19 12.92
C LEU A 388 -29.14 19.00 11.40
N ILE A 389 -28.07 19.04 10.61
CA ILE A 389 -28.16 18.88 9.15
C ILE A 389 -28.60 17.47 8.76
N ASN A 390 -28.20 16.44 9.52
CA ASN A 390 -28.70 15.08 9.32
C ASN A 390 -30.19 14.93 9.67
N THR A 391 -30.68 15.60 10.73
CA THR A 391 -32.11 15.65 11.07
C THR A 391 -32.91 16.38 9.99
N LEU A 392 -32.47 17.57 9.56
CA LEU A 392 -33.13 18.35 8.50
C LEU A 392 -33.25 17.57 7.20
N ARG A 393 -32.30 16.70 6.85
CA ARG A 393 -32.40 15.84 5.66
C ARG A 393 -33.64 14.92 5.71
N HIS A 394 -34.05 14.44 6.88
CA HIS A 394 -35.27 13.64 7.05
C HIS A 394 -36.53 14.53 7.13
N GLU A 395 -36.49 15.63 7.89
CA GLU A 395 -37.64 16.55 8.04
C GLU A 395 -38.03 17.24 6.71
N LEU A 396 -37.08 17.39 5.78
CA LEU A 396 -37.27 18.08 4.51
C LEU A 396 -37.50 17.17 3.30
N GLU A 397 -37.43 15.85 3.48
CA GLU A 397 -37.74 14.85 2.44
C GLU A 397 -39.18 15.00 1.89
N PRO A 398 -40.25 15.16 2.72
CA PRO A 398 -41.61 15.41 2.21
C PRO A 398 -41.77 16.72 1.43
N TRP A 399 -40.84 17.66 1.60
CA TRP A 399 -40.82 18.93 0.88
C TRP A 399 -39.96 18.89 -0.39
N GLY A 400 -39.27 17.78 -0.66
CA GLY A 400 -38.36 17.62 -1.80
C GLY A 400 -37.10 18.49 -1.74
N VAL A 401 -36.79 19.12 -0.60
CA VAL A 401 -35.58 19.94 -0.43
C VAL A 401 -34.43 19.02 -0.03
N GLN A 402 -33.45 18.86 -0.91
CA GLN A 402 -32.31 17.97 -0.69
C GLN A 402 -31.23 18.65 0.16
N VAL A 403 -30.61 17.89 1.06
CA VAL A 403 -29.69 18.40 2.08
C VAL A 403 -28.36 17.63 2.05
N SER A 404 -27.25 18.38 1.95
CA SER A 404 -25.88 17.85 1.84
C SER A 404 -24.93 18.54 2.82
N THR A 405 -24.07 17.75 3.48
CA THR A 405 -22.94 18.26 4.29
C THR A 405 -21.64 18.14 3.49
N ILE A 406 -20.83 19.18 3.50
CA ILE A 406 -19.45 19.17 2.97
C ILE A 406 -18.48 19.16 4.15
N LEU A 407 -17.46 18.31 4.06
CA LEU A 407 -16.48 18.03 5.10
C LEU A 407 -15.07 18.29 4.52
N PRO A 408 -14.55 19.53 4.66
CA PRO A 408 -13.23 19.91 4.15
C PRO A 408 -12.07 19.23 4.90
N SER A 409 -10.93 19.08 4.24
CA SER A 409 -9.63 18.88 4.89
C SER A 409 -9.15 20.15 5.62
N SER A 410 -7.91 20.16 6.12
CA SER A 410 -7.22 21.42 6.41
C SER A 410 -7.01 22.20 5.10
N TYR A 411 -7.39 23.49 5.08
CA TYR A 411 -7.16 24.42 3.98
C TYR A 411 -6.69 25.79 4.49
N ARG A 412 -5.90 26.47 3.66
CA ARG A 412 -5.34 27.80 3.94
C ARG A 412 -6.37 28.90 3.61
N THR A 413 -7.35 29.12 4.49
CA THR A 413 -8.46 30.07 4.27
C THR A 413 -8.47 31.25 5.25
N GLY A 414 -8.26 32.46 4.74
CA GLY A 414 -8.48 33.70 5.50
C GLY A 414 -7.76 33.73 6.85
N GLN A 415 -8.52 33.90 7.93
CA GLN A 415 -8.00 34.02 9.30
C GLN A 415 -7.13 32.83 9.74
N SER A 416 -7.32 31.62 9.18
CA SER A 416 -6.46 30.47 9.55
C SER A 416 -4.98 30.69 9.21
N SER A 417 -4.69 31.51 8.19
CA SER A 417 -3.33 31.88 7.80
C SER A 417 -2.80 33.16 8.48
N ASN A 418 -3.64 33.86 9.24
CA ASN A 418 -3.33 35.18 9.80
C ASN A 418 -2.61 35.05 11.15
N LYS A 419 -1.28 35.21 11.13
CA LYS A 419 -0.42 35.18 12.35
C LYS A 419 -0.85 36.20 13.41
N GLU A 420 -1.36 37.36 13.00
CA GLU A 420 -1.79 38.43 13.91
C GLU A 420 -3.15 38.12 14.56
N TYR A 421 -4.06 37.45 13.83
CA TYR A 421 -5.28 36.89 14.43
C TYR A 421 -4.93 35.88 15.53
N TRP A 422 -4.03 34.93 15.24
CA TRP A 422 -3.63 33.90 16.21
C TRP A 422 -2.89 34.46 17.42
N ARG A 423 -2.06 35.49 17.26
CA ARG A 423 -1.44 36.23 18.38
C ARG A 423 -2.53 36.76 19.33
N ARG A 424 -3.47 37.55 18.82
CA ARG A 424 -4.57 38.13 19.63
C ARG A 424 -5.42 37.06 20.33
N GLN A 425 -5.62 35.89 19.72
CA GLN A 425 -6.32 34.78 20.36
C GLN A 425 -5.52 34.19 21.53
N GLN A 426 -4.19 34.07 21.41
CA GLN A 426 -3.33 33.66 22.51
C GLN A 426 -3.29 34.73 23.62
N ASP A 427 -3.14 36.01 23.26
CA ASP A 427 -3.11 37.10 24.24
C ASP A 427 -4.42 37.14 25.04
N HIS A 428 -5.56 37.06 24.34
CA HIS A 428 -6.89 36.98 24.97
C HIS A 428 -7.04 35.72 25.84
N LEU A 429 -6.49 34.57 25.42
CA LEU A 429 -6.48 33.36 26.24
C LEU A 429 -5.70 33.60 27.55
N LEU A 430 -4.45 34.06 27.47
CA LEU A 430 -3.57 34.26 28.62
C LEU A 430 -4.15 35.27 29.63
N HIS A 431 -4.73 36.37 29.15
CA HIS A 431 -5.33 37.39 30.02
C HIS A 431 -6.64 36.95 30.72
N ASN A 432 -7.30 35.88 30.26
CA ASN A 432 -8.60 35.43 30.78
C ASN A 432 -8.58 34.01 31.35
N LEU A 433 -7.43 33.32 31.34
CA LEU A 433 -7.28 32.00 31.93
C LEU A 433 -7.23 32.11 33.48
N CYS A 434 -7.66 31.06 34.18
CA CYS A 434 -7.47 30.99 35.63
C CYS A 434 -5.97 30.93 35.96
N PRO A 435 -5.42 31.77 36.87
CA PRO A 435 -3.99 31.77 37.17
C PRO A 435 -3.43 30.42 37.61
N ALA A 436 -4.19 29.63 38.38
CA ALA A 436 -3.80 28.29 38.79
C ALA A 436 -3.66 27.34 37.58
N LEU A 437 -4.61 27.40 36.64
CA LEU A 437 -4.58 26.60 35.42
C LEU A 437 -3.45 27.04 34.47
N LEU A 438 -3.11 28.33 34.45
CA LEU A 438 -1.92 28.82 33.75
C LEU A 438 -0.62 28.30 34.39
N GLU A 439 -0.57 28.20 35.73
CA GLU A 439 0.58 27.65 36.46
C GLU A 439 0.73 26.12 36.29
N ASP A 440 -0.37 25.38 36.21
CA ASP A 440 -0.37 23.92 36.01
C ASP A 440 0.13 23.52 34.61
N TYR A 441 -0.16 24.33 33.59
CA TYR A 441 0.25 24.05 32.21
C TYR A 441 1.56 24.73 31.80
N GLY A 442 1.73 26.01 32.17
CA GLY A 442 2.84 26.86 31.77
C GLY A 442 2.60 27.56 30.42
N GLU A 443 2.96 28.84 30.34
CA GLU A 443 2.85 29.65 29.11
C GLU A 443 3.57 29.02 27.90
N ASP A 444 4.66 28.29 28.15
CA ASP A 444 5.46 27.61 27.14
C ASP A 444 4.73 26.42 26.49
N TYR A 445 3.92 25.68 27.25
CA TYR A 445 3.03 24.65 26.72
C TYR A 445 1.91 25.25 25.84
N LEU A 446 1.36 26.40 26.25
CA LEU A 446 0.37 27.14 25.45
C LEU A 446 1.01 27.69 24.16
N ALA A 447 2.25 28.19 24.24
CA ALA A 447 3.00 28.67 23.08
C ALA A 447 3.37 27.54 22.10
N GLU A 448 3.80 26.37 22.58
CA GLU A 448 4.00 25.20 21.71
C GLU A 448 2.70 24.76 21.05
N THR A 449 1.58 24.76 21.80
CA THR A 449 0.26 24.42 21.25
C THR A 449 -0.13 25.37 20.13
N ARG A 450 0.08 26.69 20.29
CA ARG A 450 -0.08 27.69 19.21
C ARG A 450 0.79 27.35 17.99
N ASP A 451 2.08 27.07 18.20
CA ASP A 451 3.04 26.93 17.10
C ASP A 451 2.81 25.65 16.28
N LEU A 452 2.45 24.54 16.95
CA LEU A 452 1.96 23.33 16.29
C LEU A 452 0.78 23.62 15.35
N PHE A 453 -0.20 24.43 15.78
CA PHE A 453 -1.33 24.79 14.93
C PHE A 453 -0.97 25.80 13.83
N GLN A 454 0.00 26.69 14.04
CA GLN A 454 0.55 27.50 12.94
C GLN A 454 1.23 26.63 11.88
N ASP A 455 1.96 25.58 12.26
CA ASP A 455 2.57 24.66 11.29
C ASP A 455 1.54 23.78 10.57
N HIS A 456 0.46 23.36 11.25
CA HIS A 456 -0.68 22.73 10.58
C HIS A 456 -1.36 23.68 9.57
N ALA A 457 -1.42 24.99 9.85
CA ALA A 457 -1.96 25.99 8.93
C ALA A 457 -1.03 26.34 7.76
N ARG A 458 0.30 26.22 7.94
CA ARG A 458 1.30 26.35 6.86
C ARG A 458 1.25 25.18 5.88
N ASN A 459 1.01 23.96 6.39
CA ASN A 459 0.90 22.73 5.61
C ASN A 459 -0.54 22.45 5.10
N ALA A 460 -1.46 23.41 5.22
CA ALA A 460 -2.84 23.29 4.78
C ALA A 460 -2.96 23.49 3.25
N ALA A 461 -3.91 22.81 2.61
CA ALA A 461 -4.08 22.90 1.16
C ALA A 461 -4.51 24.32 0.71
N GLU A 462 -3.86 24.84 -0.34
CA GLU A 462 -4.15 26.18 -0.88
C GLU A 462 -5.22 26.18 -1.98
N ASP A 463 -5.28 25.11 -2.78
CA ASP A 463 -6.32 24.94 -3.79
C ASP A 463 -7.68 24.66 -3.13
N LEU A 464 -8.61 25.62 -3.24
CA LEU A 464 -9.96 25.51 -2.69
C LEU A 464 -10.93 24.76 -3.62
N SER A 465 -10.51 24.41 -4.84
CA SER A 465 -11.36 23.80 -5.88
C SER A 465 -12.09 22.54 -5.42
N PRO A 466 -11.50 21.60 -4.66
CA PRO A 466 -12.22 20.39 -4.23
C PRO A 466 -13.42 20.67 -3.31
N VAL A 467 -13.43 21.79 -2.58
CA VAL A 467 -14.59 22.24 -1.78
C VAL A 467 -15.58 23.00 -2.64
N VAL A 468 -15.10 23.86 -3.54
CA VAL A 468 -15.95 24.63 -4.46
C VAL A 468 -16.71 23.72 -5.43
N ASP A 469 -16.05 22.73 -6.03
CA ASP A 469 -16.69 21.77 -6.92
C ASP A 469 -17.63 20.82 -6.15
N ALA A 470 -17.36 20.51 -4.88
CA ALA A 470 -18.33 19.82 -4.02
C ALA A 470 -19.59 20.66 -3.76
N ILE A 471 -19.46 21.99 -3.59
CA ILE A 471 -20.62 22.90 -3.51
C ILE A 471 -21.39 22.89 -4.83
N VAL A 472 -20.72 23.01 -5.97
CA VAL A 472 -21.35 22.97 -7.31
C VAL A 472 -22.08 21.64 -7.53
N GLN A 473 -21.45 20.50 -7.22
CA GLN A 473 -22.07 19.18 -7.34
C GLN A 473 -23.28 19.00 -6.40
N ALA A 474 -23.21 19.50 -5.17
CA ALA A 474 -24.34 19.44 -4.24
C ALA A 474 -25.51 20.35 -4.68
N LEU A 475 -25.22 21.48 -5.33
CA LEU A 475 -26.23 22.40 -5.86
C LEU A 475 -26.84 21.95 -7.20
N LEU A 476 -26.10 21.22 -8.05
CA LEU A 476 -26.50 20.90 -9.42
C LEU A 476 -26.73 19.42 -9.73
N SER A 477 -26.37 18.48 -8.86
CA SER A 477 -26.73 17.07 -9.09
C SER A 477 -28.26 16.88 -9.01
N PRO A 478 -28.86 16.07 -9.91
CA PRO A 478 -30.22 15.55 -9.73
C PRO A 478 -30.36 14.71 -8.44
N GLN A 479 -29.29 14.02 -8.05
CA GLN A 479 -29.19 13.20 -6.83
C GLN A 479 -27.86 13.55 -6.12
N PRO A 480 -27.82 14.62 -5.30
CA PRO A 480 -26.62 15.02 -4.56
C PRO A 480 -26.34 14.04 -3.42
N ARG A 481 -25.06 13.91 -3.03
CA ARG A 481 -24.63 13.02 -1.95
C ARG A 481 -24.96 13.65 -0.59
N VAL A 482 -25.25 12.81 0.42
CA VAL A 482 -25.53 13.28 1.78
C VAL A 482 -24.29 13.90 2.44
N ARG A 483 -23.11 13.31 2.20
CA ARG A 483 -21.80 13.80 2.64
C ARG A 483 -20.85 13.91 1.43
N TYR A 484 -20.09 14.99 1.36
CA TYR A 484 -18.97 15.19 0.44
C TYR A 484 -17.67 15.37 1.25
N TYR A 485 -16.71 14.46 1.07
CA TYR A 485 -15.39 14.53 1.71
C TYR A 485 -14.43 15.28 0.78
N ALA A 486 -14.13 16.53 1.11
CA ALA A 486 -13.51 17.47 0.17
C ALA A 486 -12.07 17.79 0.57
N GLY A 487 -11.10 17.04 0.03
CA GLY A 487 -9.67 17.35 0.17
C GLY A 487 -8.78 16.13 0.45
N PRO A 488 -7.45 16.32 0.43
CA PRO A 488 -6.48 15.27 0.70
C PRO A 488 -6.67 14.66 2.10
N GLY A 489 -6.40 13.36 2.22
CA GLY A 489 -6.40 12.61 3.49
C GLY A 489 -7.78 12.32 4.12
N VAL A 490 -8.81 13.14 3.88
CA VAL A 490 -10.10 13.05 4.58
C VAL A 490 -10.74 11.66 4.44
N GLY A 491 -10.80 11.10 3.22
CA GLY A 491 -11.38 9.77 3.00
C GLY A 491 -10.65 8.65 3.74
N PHE A 492 -9.32 8.73 3.85
CA PHE A 492 -8.50 7.77 4.59
C PHE A 492 -8.67 7.92 6.11
N MET A 493 -8.78 9.15 6.60
CA MET A 493 -9.07 9.46 8.01
C MET A 493 -10.46 8.97 8.44
N TYR A 494 -11.49 9.10 7.59
CA TYR A 494 -12.80 8.49 7.85
C TYR A 494 -12.75 6.96 7.77
N PHE A 495 -11.97 6.39 6.86
CA PHE A 495 -11.74 4.93 6.81
C PHE A 495 -11.12 4.42 8.12
N ILE A 496 -10.10 5.10 8.66
CA ILE A 496 -9.54 4.77 9.98
C ILE A 496 -10.62 4.81 11.06
N SER A 497 -11.36 5.91 11.20
CA SER A 497 -12.34 6.04 12.29
C SER A 497 -13.56 5.11 12.17
N SER A 498 -13.87 4.62 10.96
CA SER A 498 -15.09 3.84 10.71
C SER A 498 -14.85 2.32 10.72
N TYR A 499 -13.60 1.87 10.49
CA TYR A 499 -13.28 0.44 10.33
C TYR A 499 -12.19 -0.08 11.27
N LEU A 500 -11.36 0.78 11.89
CA LEU A 500 -10.33 0.35 12.84
C LEU A 500 -10.80 0.54 14.29
N PRO A 501 -10.40 -0.34 15.24
CA PRO A 501 -10.69 -0.17 16.66
C PRO A 501 -10.18 1.16 17.21
N TYR A 502 -10.92 1.77 18.14
CA TYR A 502 -10.64 3.09 18.74
C TYR A 502 -9.16 3.35 19.02
N ARG A 503 -8.45 2.43 19.68
CA ARG A 503 -7.00 2.54 19.97
C ARG A 503 -6.15 2.99 18.78
N PHE A 504 -6.46 2.53 17.56
CA PHE A 504 -5.73 2.94 16.35
C PHE A 504 -6.15 4.33 15.87
N SER A 505 -7.44 4.66 15.91
CA SER A 505 -7.96 6.00 15.59
C SER A 505 -7.42 7.05 16.58
N ASP A 506 -7.42 6.74 17.87
CA ASP A 506 -6.91 7.60 18.94
C ASP A 506 -5.40 7.81 18.78
N THR A 507 -4.63 6.74 18.56
CA THR A 507 -3.18 6.82 18.29
C THR A 507 -2.88 7.63 17.02
N PHE A 508 -3.72 7.54 15.99
CA PHE A 508 -3.59 8.32 14.76
C PHE A 508 -3.84 9.81 15.01
N LEU A 509 -4.94 10.17 15.68
CA LEU A 509 -5.25 11.55 16.05
C LEU A 509 -4.22 12.15 17.01
N GLN A 510 -3.74 11.38 18.00
CA GLN A 510 -2.69 11.81 18.92
C GLN A 510 -1.37 12.12 18.19
N LYS A 511 -0.95 11.27 17.25
CA LYS A 511 0.28 11.48 16.46
C LYS A 511 0.23 12.70 15.54
N ILE A 512 -0.97 13.15 15.16
CA ILE A 512 -1.19 14.36 14.35
C ILE A 512 -1.27 15.59 15.28
N PHE A 513 -2.24 15.62 16.19
CA PHE A 513 -2.63 16.84 16.91
C PHE A 513 -1.97 17.02 18.29
N VAL A 514 -1.37 15.97 18.88
CA VAL A 514 -0.83 15.98 20.26
C VAL A 514 0.67 15.68 20.29
N LYS A 515 1.38 15.99 19.19
CA LYS A 515 2.85 15.82 19.09
C LYS A 515 3.61 16.98 19.79
N LYS A 516 3.25 17.27 21.04
CA LYS A 516 3.88 18.28 21.90
C LYS A 516 5.21 17.73 22.46
N LYS A 517 6.29 18.52 22.47
CA LYS A 517 7.58 18.19 23.12
C LYS A 517 7.54 18.52 24.61
N LEU A 518 6.71 19.49 25.04
CA LEU A 518 6.52 19.89 26.43
C LEU A 518 5.35 19.16 27.07
N MET A 519 5.55 18.72 28.32
CA MET A 519 4.47 18.32 29.22
C MET A 519 3.94 19.54 30.01
N PRO A 520 2.71 19.52 30.52
CA PRO A 520 2.22 20.51 31.49
C PRO A 520 3.23 20.77 32.63
N GLN A 521 3.37 22.03 33.03
CA GLN A 521 4.35 22.48 34.01
C GLN A 521 4.25 21.76 35.36
N ALA A 522 3.05 21.44 35.85
CA ALA A 522 2.84 20.64 37.06
C ALA A 522 3.52 19.25 36.98
N LEU A 523 3.40 18.56 35.84
CA LEU A 523 4.02 17.25 35.62
C LEU A 523 5.56 17.37 35.49
N ARG A 524 6.06 18.47 34.92
CA ARG A 524 7.51 18.77 34.89
C ARG A 524 8.07 19.01 36.29
N ARG A 525 7.35 19.75 37.16
CA ARG A 525 7.70 19.94 38.58
C ARG A 525 7.75 18.60 39.33
N GLN A 526 6.72 17.76 39.17
CA GLN A 526 6.63 16.45 39.83
C GLN A 526 7.72 15.46 39.39
N SER A 527 8.16 15.53 38.13
CA SER A 527 9.20 14.64 37.57
C SER A 527 10.64 15.15 37.72
N GLY A 528 10.85 16.33 38.33
CA GLY A 528 12.18 16.95 38.48
C GLY A 528 12.82 17.43 37.18
N LEU A 529 12.10 17.39 36.06
CA LEU A 529 12.61 17.71 34.72
C LEU A 529 12.52 19.22 34.45
N GLY A 530 13.60 19.93 34.77
CA GLY A 530 13.78 21.33 34.39
C GLY A 530 13.82 21.53 32.87
N LEU A 531 13.33 22.68 32.40
CA LEU A 531 13.13 23.00 30.97
C LEU A 531 14.39 22.75 30.10
N HIS A 532 15.57 23.15 30.58
CA HIS A 532 16.84 22.94 29.88
C HIS A 532 17.19 21.45 29.65
N ALA A 533 16.80 20.55 30.55
CA ALA A 533 17.09 19.12 30.42
C ALA A 533 16.28 18.51 29.26
N ILE A 534 15.01 18.88 29.12
CA ILE A 534 14.12 18.39 28.05
C ILE A 534 14.59 18.87 26.67
N ILE A 535 15.05 20.13 26.57
CA ILE A 535 15.55 20.69 25.31
C ILE A 535 16.83 19.97 24.87
N ASN A 536 17.84 19.89 25.75
CA ASN A 536 19.13 19.27 25.41
C ASN A 536 19.01 17.78 25.07
N ASN A 537 18.15 17.03 25.78
CA ASN A 537 17.97 15.60 25.54
C ASN A 537 17.23 15.32 24.20
N ASN A 538 16.54 16.30 23.63
CA ASN A 538 15.92 16.17 22.31
C ASN A 538 16.85 16.54 21.16
N ASN A 539 17.73 17.54 21.30
CA ASN A 539 18.72 17.87 20.26
C ASN A 539 19.60 16.65 19.92
N ASN A 540 20.09 15.94 20.96
CA ASN A 540 20.87 14.69 20.83
C ASN A 540 20.12 13.54 20.11
N ASN A 541 18.78 13.63 19.96
CA ASN A 541 17.94 12.64 19.29
C ASN A 541 17.51 13.07 17.88
N ASP A 542 17.41 14.38 17.62
CA ASP A 542 17.17 14.91 16.27
C ASP A 542 18.49 14.88 15.44
N GLU A 543 19.66 15.17 16.03
CA GLU A 543 20.98 15.01 15.36
C GLU A 543 21.26 13.55 14.94
N LYS A 544 20.92 12.59 15.80
CA LYS A 544 21.03 11.15 15.50
C LYS A 544 20.07 10.65 14.41
N LYS A 545 19.19 11.50 13.89
CA LYS A 545 18.34 11.22 12.71
C LYS A 545 18.79 11.92 11.44
N SER A 546 19.87 12.69 11.49
CA SER A 546 20.59 13.19 10.31
C SER A 546 21.79 12.32 9.91
N GLU A 547 22.12 11.29 10.70
CA GLU A 547 23.24 10.34 10.43
C GLU A 547 22.75 8.90 10.14
N GLN A 548 21.49 8.73 9.72
CA GLN A 548 20.91 7.47 9.23
C GLN A 548 19.99 7.71 8.01
#